data_AF-A0A5C7YZL8-F1
#
_entry.id   AF-A0A5C7YZL8-F1
#
_cell.length_a   1.000
_cell.length_b   1.000
_cell.length_c   1.000
_cell.angle_alpha   90.00
_cell.angle_beta   90.00
_cell.angle_gamma   90.00
#
_symmetry.space_group_name_H-M   'P 1'
#
loop_
_entity.id
_entity.type
_entity.pdbx_description
1 polymer ?
#
loop_
_entity_poly.entity_id
_entity_poly.type
_entity_poly.pdbx_seq_one_letter_code
_entity_poly.pdbx_strand_id
1 'polypeptide(L)'
;LLDRKSSAFSGFIGPNGAVIGQPLIDEEGMVYAEIDLAKCIQPKQMHDILGHYNRFDIFDLRVNTAPTRKITFIDNHEEFNKR
;
A
#
# COMPACT_ATOMS: atom_id res chain seq x y z
N LEU A 1 -9.20 9.02 25.55
CA LEU A 1 -9.00 8.90 24.08
C LEU A 1 -8.57 10.22 23.42
N LEU A 2 -9.09 11.37 23.88
CA LEU A 2 -8.78 12.71 23.33
C LEU A 2 -7.53 13.38 23.93
N ASP A 3 -6.84 12.74 24.88
CA ASP A 3 -5.72 13.32 25.65
C ASP A 3 -4.35 12.82 25.18
N ARG A 4 -4.27 12.32 23.94
CA ARG A 4 -3.01 11.86 23.37
C ARG A 4 -2.19 13.04 22.86
N LYS A 5 -0.89 13.01 23.16
CA LYS A 5 0.07 14.03 22.72
C LYS A 5 0.19 14.10 21.19
N SER A 6 0.02 12.98 20.50
CA SER A 6 0.03 12.84 19.03
C SER A 6 -0.83 11.63 18.60
N SER A 7 -0.90 11.33 17.31
CA SER A 7 -1.57 10.13 16.77
C SER A 7 -0.60 9.27 15.96
N ALA A 8 0.67 9.22 16.39
CA ALA A 8 1.72 8.48 15.71
C ALA A 8 1.79 7.02 16.20
N PHE A 9 1.90 6.09 15.26
CA PHE A 9 2.17 4.67 15.51
C PHE A 9 3.26 4.20 14.55
N SER A 10 4.34 3.65 15.09
CA SER A 10 5.40 3.00 14.32
C SER A 10 5.61 1.60 14.85
N GLY A 11 5.42 0.59 14.00
CA GLY A 11 5.51 -0.81 14.40
C GLY A 11 5.30 -1.75 13.23
N PHE A 12 5.39 -3.04 13.50
CA PHE A 12 5.24 -4.09 12.49
C PHE A 12 3.94 -4.84 12.71
N ILE A 13 3.24 -5.17 11.62
CA ILE A 13 2.03 -6.00 11.65
C ILE A 13 2.32 -7.25 10.82
N GLY A 14 2.08 -8.42 11.42
CA GLY A 14 2.26 -9.71 10.79
C GLY A 14 1.18 -10.02 9.77
N PRO A 15 1.38 -11.07 8.95
CA PRO A 15 0.46 -11.44 7.88
C PRO A 15 -0.91 -11.93 8.37
N ASN A 16 -1.05 -12.20 9.67
CA ASN A 16 -2.33 -12.51 10.32
C ASN A 16 -3.01 -11.27 10.95
N GLY A 17 -2.47 -10.07 10.75
CA GLY A 17 -2.98 -8.82 11.30
C GLY A 17 -2.57 -8.51 12.74
N ALA A 18 -1.79 -9.38 13.40
CA ALA A 18 -1.31 -9.14 14.76
C ALA A 18 -0.05 -8.26 14.77
N VAL A 19 0.13 -7.44 15.81
CA VAL A 19 1.35 -6.65 16.00
C VAL A 19 2.52 -7.58 16.31
N ILE A 20 3.68 -7.34 15.68
CA ILE A 20 4.94 -8.02 15.96
C ILE A 20 5.81 -7.10 16.80
N GLY A 21 6.28 -7.60 17.95
CA GLY A 21 7.13 -6.85 18.87
C GLY A 21 6.38 -5.73 19.59
N GLN A 22 7.13 -4.73 20.04
CA GLN A 22 6.55 -3.55 20.71
C GLN A 22 6.55 -2.35 19.74
N PRO A 23 5.38 -1.77 19.46
CA PRO A 23 5.30 -0.56 18.66
C PRO A 23 5.68 0.67 19.47
N LEU A 24 6.15 1.69 18.77
CA LEU A 24 6.41 3.02 19.30
C LEU A 24 5.18 3.90 19.06
N ILE A 25 4.71 4.57 20.11
CA ILE A 25 3.52 5.41 20.08
C ILE A 25 3.88 6.76 20.66
N ASP A 26 3.72 7.83 19.86
CA ASP A 26 3.93 9.22 20.26
C ASP A 26 5.30 9.55 20.89
N GLU A 27 6.28 8.66 20.71
CA GLU A 27 7.65 8.76 21.23
C GLU A 27 8.66 8.70 20.07
N GLU A 28 9.85 9.27 20.26
CA GLU A 28 10.96 9.19 19.31
C GLU A 28 11.76 7.90 19.52
N GLY A 29 12.17 7.23 18.44
CA GLY A 29 12.95 6.01 18.54
C GLY A 29 12.92 5.13 17.30
N MET A 30 13.44 3.91 17.46
CA MET A 30 13.50 2.88 16.42
C MET A 30 12.84 1.61 16.91
N VAL A 31 12.16 0.91 16.00
CA VAL A 31 11.56 -0.41 16.24
C VAL A 31 12.24 -1.43 15.34
N TYR A 32 12.53 -2.61 15.88
CA TYR A 32 13.16 -3.72 15.16
C TYR A 32 12.26 -4.95 15.23
N ALA A 33 12.24 -5.73 14.15
CA ALA A 33 11.56 -7.02 14.10
C ALA A 33 12.26 -7.96 13.13
N GLU A 34 12.21 -9.26 13.44
CA GLU A 34 12.57 -10.31 12.50
C GLU A 34 11.34 -10.76 11.73
N ILE A 35 11.48 -10.85 10.40
CA ILE A 35 10.38 -11.19 9.50
C ILE A 35 10.64 -12.57 8.89
N ASP A 36 9.74 -13.50 9.19
CA ASP A 36 9.71 -14.81 8.55
C ASP A 36 8.68 -14.81 7.41
N LEU A 37 9.20 -14.84 6.18
CA LEU A 37 8.37 -14.83 4.96
C LEU A 37 7.56 -16.12 4.77
N ALA A 38 7.97 -17.24 5.39
CA ALA A 38 7.22 -18.49 5.28
C ALA A 38 5.82 -18.37 5.91
N LYS A 39 5.66 -17.47 6.89
CA LYS A 39 4.36 -17.18 7.52
C LYS A 39 3.34 -16.55 6.58
N CYS A 40 3.75 -16.03 5.42
CA CYS A 40 2.84 -15.48 4.40
C CYS A 40 2.15 -16.57 3.57
N ILE A 41 2.68 -17.80 3.55
CA ILE A 41 2.17 -18.89 2.70
C ILE A 41 0.75 -19.28 3.10
N GLN A 42 0.53 -19.59 4.38
CA GLN A 42 -0.78 -20.06 4.85
C GLN A 42 -1.89 -18.99 4.70
N PRO A 43 -1.69 -17.72 5.10
CA PRO A 43 -2.68 -16.65 4.85
C PRO A 43 -2.98 -16.47 3.37
N LYS A 44 -1.97 -16.55 2.50
CA LYS A 44 -2.18 -16.47 1.04
C LYS A 44 -2.97 -17.66 0.50
N GLN A 45 -2.78 -18.86 1.02
CA GLN A 45 -3.60 -20.03 0.65
C GLN A 45 -5.06 -19.86 1.06
N MET A 46 -5.33 -19.25 2.21
CA MET A 46 -6.70 -19.00 2.69
C MET A 46 -7.39 -17.83 1.96
N HIS A 47 -6.65 -16.77 1.65
CA HIS A 47 -7.13 -15.54 1.02
C HIS A 47 -6.30 -15.17 -0.22
N ASP A 48 -6.44 -15.95 -1.28
CA ASP A 48 -5.70 -15.75 -2.53
C ASP A 48 -6.37 -14.70 -3.45
N ILE A 49 -6.21 -13.43 -3.09
CA ILE A 49 -6.80 -12.28 -3.80
C ILE A 49 -6.37 -12.21 -5.28
N LEU A 50 -5.12 -12.60 -5.58
CA LEU A 50 -4.57 -12.52 -6.94
C LEU A 50 -4.93 -13.73 -7.80
N GLY A 51 -5.25 -14.88 -7.20
CA GLY A 51 -5.60 -16.10 -7.91
C GLY A 51 -7.08 -16.43 -7.74
N HIS A 52 -7.39 -17.34 -6.83
CA HIS A 52 -8.70 -18.00 -6.74
C HIS A 52 -9.88 -17.05 -6.45
N TYR A 53 -9.64 -15.90 -5.84
CA TYR A 53 -10.71 -14.92 -5.60
C TYR A 53 -11.04 -14.10 -6.85
N ASN A 54 -10.10 -14.02 -7.81
CA ASN A 54 -10.33 -13.27 -9.03
C ASN A 54 -11.30 -14.01 -9.96
N ARG A 55 -12.29 -13.27 -10.45
CA ARG A 55 -13.19 -13.67 -11.53
C ARG A 55 -12.73 -13.06 -12.84
N PHE A 56 -11.70 -13.65 -13.43
CA PHE A 56 -11.10 -13.19 -14.70
C PHE A 56 -12.09 -13.24 -15.88
N ASP A 57 -13.18 -13.98 -15.74
CA ASP A 57 -14.29 -14.03 -16.70
C ASP A 57 -15.26 -12.85 -16.56
N ILE A 58 -15.22 -12.09 -15.46
CA ILE A 58 -16.07 -10.93 -15.21
C ILE A 58 -15.26 -9.63 -15.28
N PHE A 59 -14.11 -9.59 -14.60
CA PHE A 59 -13.34 -8.37 -14.40
C PHE A 59 -12.00 -8.42 -15.15
N ASP A 60 -11.73 -7.37 -15.93
CA ASP A 60 -10.44 -7.11 -16.59
C ASP A 60 -9.92 -5.73 -16.15
N LEU A 61 -8.81 -5.69 -15.41
CA LEU A 61 -8.13 -4.46 -15.02
C LEU A 61 -6.94 -4.20 -15.96
N ARG A 62 -7.04 -3.12 -16.74
CA ARG A 62 -5.94 -2.65 -17.60
C ARG A 62 -5.21 -1.49 -16.97
N VAL A 63 -3.89 -1.62 -16.86
CA VAL A 63 -3.02 -0.58 -16.30
C VAL A 63 -2.21 0.05 -17.43
N ASN A 64 -2.32 1.38 -17.59
CA ASN A 64 -1.43 2.12 -18.47
C ASN A 64 -0.09 2.35 -17.75
N THR A 65 0.94 1.61 -18.16
CA THR A 65 2.29 1.74 -17.61
C THR A 65 3.16 2.75 -18.36
N ALA A 66 2.61 3.48 -19.34
CA ALA A 66 3.37 4.48 -20.08
C ALA A 66 3.83 5.60 -19.14
N PRO A 67 5.09 6.06 -19.24
CA PRO A 67 5.56 7.22 -18.49
C PRO A 67 4.68 8.45 -18.75
N THR A 68 4.11 9.02 -17.70
CA THR A 68 3.31 10.25 -17.79
C THR A 68 4.20 11.46 -17.52
N ARG A 69 4.18 12.45 -18.42
CA ARG A 69 4.82 13.75 -18.17
C ARG A 69 3.97 14.50 -17.13
N LYS A 70 4.55 14.78 -15.96
CA LYS A 70 3.89 15.56 -14.89
C LYS A 70 3.57 16.99 -15.31
N ILE A 71 4.39 17.55 -16.19
CA ILE A 71 4.24 18.92 -16.72
C ILE A 71 4.47 18.84 -18.24
N THR A 72 3.54 19.41 -19.00
CA THR A 72 3.68 19.64 -20.45
C THR A 72 3.52 21.13 -20.67
N PHE A 73 4.56 21.79 -21.19
CA PHE A 73 4.48 23.19 -21.61
C PHE A 73 3.79 23.24 -22.97
N ILE A 74 2.83 24.16 -23.11
CA ILE A 74 2.11 24.40 -24.36
C ILE A 74 2.34 25.87 -24.69
N ASP A 75 3.00 26.11 -25.82
CA ASP A 75 3.44 27.46 -26.19
C ASP A 75 2.39 28.24 -27.01
N ASN A 76 1.31 27.59 -27.43
CA ASN A 76 0.25 28.23 -28.21
C ASN A 76 -1.16 27.94 -27.66
N HIS A 77 -2.08 28.89 -27.86
CA HIS A 77 -3.43 28.83 -27.32
C HIS A 77 -4.35 27.83 -28.06
N GLU A 78 -4.09 27.55 -29.34
CA GLU A 78 -4.94 26.62 -30.12
C GLU A 78 -4.71 25.15 -29.74
N GLU A 79 -3.47 24.77 -29.41
CA GLU A 79 -3.09 23.40 -29.03
C GLU A 79 -3.47 23.08 -27.58
N PHE A 80 -3.54 24.10 -26.71
CA PHE A 80 -4.08 23.96 -25.36
C PHE A 80 -5.53 23.44 -25.35
N ASN A 81 -6.35 23.92 -26.29
CA ASN A 81 -7.78 23.60 -26.35
C ASN A 81 -8.11 22.28 -27.08
N LYS A 82 -7.10 21.55 -27.60
CA LYS A 82 -7.30 20.29 -28.35
C LYS A 82 -7.19 19.02 -27.49
N ARG A 83 -6.81 19.14 -26.22
CA ARG A 83 -6.68 18.00 -25.29
C ARG A 83 -7.82 17.91 -24.31
#